data_AF-A0A4Y8C9F6-F1
#
_entry.id   AF-A0A4Y8C9F6-F1
#
_cell.length_a   1.000
_cell.length_b   1.000
_cell.length_c   1.000
_cell.angle_alpha   90.00
_cell.angle_beta   90.00
_cell.angle_gamma   90.00
#
_symmetry.space_group_name_H-M   'P 1'
#
loop_
_entity.id
_entity.type
_entity.pdbx_description
1 polymer ?
#
loop_
_entity_poly.entity_id
_entity_poly.type
_entity_poly.pdbx_seq_one_letter_code
_entity_poly.pdbx_strand_id
1 'polypeptide(L)'
;NYPYVIRLVSEILESNGSSSMATVCGGSLALKAAGVPSLKLVAGVAMGLIFEDNKYAVLTDIMGLEDHDGDMDFKVAGSKDGITALQMDIKLGGIDQEILKQALYQAKEGRIHILNIMEEAAKEIIVNEEVLPKLELFSVDPSKIVD
;
A
#
# COMPACT_ATOMS: atom_id res chain seq x y z
N ASN A 1 -11.10 3.67 -17.10
CA ASN A 1 -11.18 5.01 -17.69
C ASN A 1 -11.70 5.98 -16.66
N TYR A 2 -10.82 6.85 -16.16
CA TYR A 2 -11.12 7.94 -15.23
C TYR A 2 -10.49 9.21 -15.84
N PRO A 3 -11.27 10.28 -16.14
CA PRO A 3 -10.81 11.37 -17.00
C PRO A 3 -9.95 12.42 -16.27
N TYR A 4 -9.60 12.17 -15.00
CA TYR A 4 -8.86 13.12 -14.17
C TYR A 4 -7.43 12.62 -13.90
N VAL A 5 -6.50 13.58 -13.85
CA VAL A 5 -5.13 13.33 -13.37
C VAL A 5 -5.17 13.27 -11.85
N ILE A 6 -4.51 12.27 -11.28
CA ILE A 6 -4.44 12.07 -9.84
C ILE A 6 -3.04 12.43 -9.36
N ARG A 7 -2.97 13.30 -8.34
CA ARG A 7 -1.75 13.54 -7.56
C ARG A 7 -2.02 13.13 -6.12
N LEU A 8 -1.36 12.07 -5.68
CA LEU A 8 -1.37 11.65 -4.29
C LEU A 8 -0.11 12.16 -3.60
N VAL A 9 -0.28 12.75 -2.43
CA VAL A 9 0.83 13.19 -1.57
C VAL A 9 0.69 12.48 -0.23
N SER A 10 1.78 11.90 0.26
CA SER A 10 1.84 11.31 1.59
C SER A 10 2.91 12.04 2.39
N GLU A 11 2.49 12.60 3.52
CA GLU A 11 3.36 13.30 4.45
C GLU A 11 3.49 12.46 5.72
N ILE A 12 4.73 12.11 6.06
CA ILE A 12 5.00 11.27 7.22
C ILE A 12 5.16 12.17 8.44
N LEU A 13 4.12 12.20 9.27
CA LEU A 13 4.13 13.00 10.51
C LEU A 13 4.87 12.30 11.65
N GLU A 14 4.84 10.96 11.66
CA GLU A 14 5.53 10.10 12.61
C GLU A 14 6.09 8.88 11.89
N SER A 15 7.26 8.41 12.32
CA SER A 15 7.90 7.23 11.73
C SER A 15 8.69 6.47 12.78
N ASN A 16 8.18 5.29 13.16
CA ASN A 16 8.92 4.31 13.96
C ASN A 16 8.96 2.93 13.30
N GLY A 17 8.68 2.86 12.00
CA GLY A 17 8.54 1.63 11.24
C GLY A 17 7.83 1.93 9.93
N SER A 18 8.24 1.26 8.86
CA SER A 18 7.78 1.36 7.46
C SER A 18 6.69 2.39 7.12
N SER A 19 7.08 3.66 7.12
CA SER A 19 6.25 4.76 6.63
C SER A 19 5.89 4.61 5.14
N SER A 20 6.70 3.87 4.38
CA SER A 20 6.38 3.46 3.00
C SER A 20 5.13 2.59 2.90
N MET A 21 4.92 1.65 3.83
CA MET A 21 3.71 0.81 3.81
C MET A 21 2.51 1.56 4.37
N ALA A 22 2.72 2.45 5.35
CA ALA A 22 1.70 3.39 5.79
C ALA A 22 1.23 4.30 4.63
N THR A 23 2.14 4.73 3.75
CA THR A 23 1.82 5.51 2.53
C THR A 23 0.88 4.74 1.60
N VAL A 24 1.09 3.43 1.42
CA VAL A 24 0.19 2.59 0.61
C VAL A 24 -1.19 2.51 1.24
N CYS A 25 -1.27 2.24 2.54
CA CYS A 25 -2.54 2.12 3.26
C CYS A 25 -3.33 3.44 3.25
N GLY A 26 -2.68 4.53 3.66
CA GLY A 26 -3.27 5.86 3.69
C GLY A 26 -3.64 6.36 2.29
N GLY A 27 -2.78 6.10 1.30
CA GLY A 27 -3.05 6.40 -0.10
C GLY A 27 -4.28 5.68 -0.64
N SER A 28 -4.43 4.39 -0.33
CA SER A 28 -5.61 3.62 -0.74
C SER A 28 -6.91 4.19 -0.17
N LEU A 29 -6.90 4.61 1.09
CA LEU A 29 -8.07 5.25 1.72
C LEU A 29 -8.32 6.65 1.17
N ALA A 30 -7.27 7.45 0.95
CA ALA A 30 -7.38 8.79 0.39
C ALA A 30 -7.97 8.77 -1.03
N LEU A 31 -7.55 7.83 -1.88
CA LEU A 31 -8.12 7.65 -3.21
C LEU A 31 -9.62 7.29 -3.14
N LYS A 32 -10.01 6.40 -2.23
CA LYS A 32 -11.42 6.07 -2.00
C LYS A 32 -12.22 7.29 -1.52
N ALA A 33 -11.67 8.06 -0.57
CA ALA A 33 -12.28 9.28 -0.07
C ALA A 33 -12.40 10.39 -1.14
N ALA A 34 -11.49 10.42 -2.10
CA ALA A 34 -11.54 11.30 -3.27
C ALA A 34 -12.49 10.80 -4.38
N GLY A 35 -13.21 9.69 -4.17
CA GLY A 35 -14.10 9.11 -5.17
C GLY A 35 -13.36 8.55 -6.40
N VAL A 36 -12.06 8.29 -6.29
CA VAL A 36 -11.29 7.67 -7.37
C VAL A 36 -11.70 6.20 -7.50
N PRO A 37 -12.13 5.74 -8.68
CA PRO A 37 -12.53 4.35 -8.87
C PRO A 37 -11.32 3.43 -8.80
N SER A 38 -11.18 2.73 -7.67
CA SER A 38 -10.20 1.66 -7.44
C SER A 38 -10.90 0.30 -7.42
N LEU A 39 -10.25 -0.76 -7.93
CA LEU A 39 -10.83 -2.11 -7.92
C LEU A 39 -11.05 -2.63 -6.49
N LYS A 40 -10.05 -2.46 -5.61
CA LYS A 40 -10.00 -2.95 -4.22
C LYS A 40 -9.07 -2.05 -3.41
N LEU A 41 -9.25 -2.05 -2.09
CA LEU A 41 -8.24 -1.46 -1.20
C LEU A 41 -6.95 -2.27 -1.26
N VAL A 42 -5.83 -1.57 -1.08
CA VAL A 42 -4.47 -2.12 -1.05
C VAL A 42 -3.82 -1.71 0.26
N ALA A 43 -3.23 -2.67 0.96
CA ALA A 43 -2.43 -2.43 2.16
C ALA A 43 -1.00 -2.92 1.95
N GLY A 44 -0.09 -2.34 2.72
CA GLY A 44 1.29 -2.76 2.84
C GLY A 44 1.61 -3.24 4.24
N VAL A 45 2.60 -4.12 4.36
CA VAL A 45 3.21 -4.49 5.64
C VAL A 45 4.72 -4.65 5.42
N ALA A 46 5.51 -4.20 6.40
CA ALA A 46 6.93 -4.46 6.44
C ALA A 46 7.24 -5.61 7.38
N MET A 47 8.28 -6.33 7.05
CA MET A 47 8.57 -7.60 7.65
C MET A 47 10.08 -7.73 7.79
N GLY A 48 10.52 -8.37 8.87
CA GLY A 48 11.92 -8.54 9.20
C GLY A 48 12.33 -9.99 9.25
N LEU A 49 13.65 -10.22 9.22
CA LEU A 49 14.26 -11.49 9.55
C LEU A 49 15.42 -11.24 10.51
N ILE A 50 15.51 -12.03 11.57
CA ILE A 50 16.71 -12.18 12.40
C ILE A 50 17.24 -13.59 12.19
N PHE A 51 18.54 -13.74 11.97
CA PHE A 51 19.22 -15.01 11.75
C PHE A 51 20.47 -15.12 12.62
N GLU A 52 20.54 -16.13 13.48
CA GLU A 52 21.68 -16.38 14.37
C GLU A 52 21.91 -17.89 14.53
N ASP A 53 23.14 -18.36 14.32
CA ASP A 53 23.55 -19.76 14.53
C ASP A 53 22.57 -20.82 13.97
N ASN A 54 22.12 -20.63 12.71
CA ASN A 54 21.13 -21.47 12.00
C ASN A 54 19.70 -21.44 12.56
N LYS A 55 19.38 -20.51 13.46
CA LYS A 55 18.02 -20.20 13.87
C LYS A 55 17.57 -18.91 13.19
N TYR A 56 16.27 -18.78 12.97
CA TYR A 56 15.70 -17.57 12.43
C TYR A 56 14.35 -17.25 13.06
N ALA A 57 13.99 -15.97 13.02
CA ALA A 57 12.67 -15.47 13.36
C ALA A 57 12.21 -14.46 12.30
N VAL A 58 10.99 -14.67 11.78
CA VAL A 58 10.33 -13.71 10.89
C VAL A 58 9.50 -12.75 11.75
N LEU A 59 9.76 -11.46 11.60
CA LEU A 59 9.07 -10.38 12.30
C LEU A 59 8.01 -9.75 11.40
N THR A 60 6.85 -9.42 11.97
CA THR A 60 5.75 -8.72 11.26
C THR A 60 5.66 -7.29 11.79
N ASP A 61 5.48 -6.33 10.89
CA ASP A 61 5.33 -4.91 11.20
C ASP A 61 6.52 -4.34 11.99
N ILE A 62 7.70 -4.48 11.39
CA ILE A 62 8.96 -4.12 12.04
C ILE A 62 9.05 -2.65 12.41
N MET A 63 9.59 -2.41 13.60
CA MET A 63 10.03 -1.12 14.06
C MET A 63 11.37 -0.73 13.43
N GLY A 64 11.71 0.56 13.47
CA GLY A 64 12.99 1.05 12.94
C GLY A 64 14.23 0.40 13.57
N LEU A 65 14.16 0.02 14.85
CA LEU A 65 15.23 -0.72 15.53
C LEU A 65 15.36 -2.16 15.01
N GLU A 66 14.24 -2.84 14.78
CA GLU A 66 14.22 -4.22 14.26
C GLU A 66 14.68 -4.29 12.80
N ASP A 67 14.44 -3.23 12.01
CA ASP A 67 15.03 -3.06 10.68
C ASP A 67 16.54 -2.85 10.78
N HIS A 68 16.99 -1.91 11.61
CA HIS A 68 18.42 -1.58 11.75
C HIS A 68 19.25 -2.80 12.15
N ASP A 69 18.81 -3.51 13.19
CA ASP A 69 19.52 -4.66 13.77
C ASP A 69 19.18 -6.00 13.10
N GLY A 70 18.15 -6.03 12.24
CA GLY A 70 17.73 -7.22 11.51
C GLY A 70 18.55 -7.50 10.25
N ASP A 71 18.45 -8.74 9.77
CA ASP A 71 19.21 -9.29 8.64
C ASP A 71 18.50 -9.13 7.27
N MET A 72 17.20 -8.83 7.30
CA MET A 72 16.40 -8.56 6.10
C MET A 72 15.28 -7.58 6.41
N ASP A 73 15.07 -6.62 5.52
CA ASP A 73 13.85 -5.81 5.42
C ASP A 73 13.14 -6.21 4.13
N PHE A 74 11.92 -6.75 4.24
CA PHE A 74 11.08 -6.97 3.09
C PHE A 74 9.69 -6.38 3.27
N LYS A 75 9.23 -5.71 2.22
CA LYS A 75 7.98 -4.96 2.21
C LYS A 75 7.07 -5.55 1.16
N VAL A 76 5.84 -5.85 1.56
CA VAL A 76 4.85 -6.46 0.67
C VAL A 76 3.57 -5.64 0.71
N ALA A 77 3.13 -5.21 -0.48
CA ALA A 77 1.86 -4.54 -0.67
C ALA A 77 0.93 -5.35 -1.57
N GLY A 78 -0.37 -5.22 -1.35
CA GLY A 78 -1.35 -5.97 -2.12
C GLY A 78 -2.78 -5.84 -1.61
N SER A 79 -3.68 -6.46 -2.36
CA SER A 79 -5.08 -6.63 -1.98
C SER A 79 -5.30 -8.00 -1.33
N LYS A 80 -6.56 -8.33 -1.04
CA LYS A 80 -6.97 -9.67 -0.58
C LYS A 80 -6.65 -10.77 -1.60
N ASP A 81 -6.64 -10.42 -2.88
CA ASP A 81 -6.51 -11.36 -3.99
C ASP A 81 -5.05 -11.65 -4.36
N GLY A 82 -4.13 -10.75 -4.05
CA GLY A 82 -2.77 -10.88 -4.53
C GLY A 82 -1.84 -9.74 -4.12
N ILE A 83 -0.57 -9.93 -4.44
CA ILE A 83 0.51 -8.96 -4.23
C ILE A 83 0.55 -8.01 -5.43
N THR A 84 0.65 -6.72 -5.18
CA THR A 84 0.83 -5.68 -6.20
C THR A 84 2.26 -5.17 -6.25
N ALA A 85 2.97 -5.19 -5.13
CA ALA A 85 4.37 -4.81 -5.05
C ALA A 85 5.09 -5.62 -3.97
N LEU A 86 6.36 -5.90 -4.24
CA LEU A 86 7.28 -6.55 -3.32
C LEU A 86 8.64 -5.87 -3.44
N GLN A 87 9.21 -5.49 -2.30
CA GLN A 87 10.56 -4.96 -2.17
C GLN A 87 11.31 -5.82 -1.16
N MET A 88 12.57 -6.13 -1.44
CA MET A 88 13.41 -6.96 -0.58
C MET A 88 14.80 -6.36 -0.52
N ASP A 89 15.26 -6.07 0.69
CA ASP A 89 16.63 -5.65 1.00
C ASP A 89 17.24 -6.71 1.92
N ILE A 90 18.22 -7.45 1.40
CA ILE A 90 18.85 -8.57 2.09
C ILE A 90 20.25 -8.13 2.49
N LYS A 91 20.54 -8.14 3.79
CA LYS A 91 21.90 -7.84 4.31
C LYS A 91 22.79 -9.09 4.36
N LEU A 92 22.18 -10.28 4.28
CA LEU A 92 22.85 -11.57 4.17
C LEU A 92 23.34 -11.88 2.74
N GLY A 93 24.22 -12.86 2.60
CA GLY A 93 24.67 -13.37 1.29
C GLY A 93 23.60 -14.13 0.49
N GLY A 94 22.39 -14.29 1.03
CA GLY A 94 21.25 -14.96 0.41
C GLY A 94 20.19 -15.37 1.44
N ILE A 95 19.00 -15.78 0.97
CA ILE A 95 17.91 -16.31 1.79
C ILE A 95 17.45 -17.66 1.24
N ASP A 96 17.19 -18.61 2.15
CA ASP A 96 16.61 -19.90 1.78
C ASP A 96 15.16 -19.74 1.27
N GLN A 97 14.81 -20.51 0.24
CA GLN A 97 13.51 -20.41 -0.41
C GLN A 97 12.33 -20.72 0.55
N GLU A 98 12.51 -21.65 1.50
CA GLU A 98 11.46 -22.00 2.44
C GLU A 98 11.26 -20.90 3.49
N ILE A 99 12.35 -20.23 3.92
CA ILE A 99 12.25 -19.05 4.80
C ILE A 99 11.49 -17.92 4.10
N LEU A 100 11.86 -17.61 2.85
CA LEU A 100 11.16 -16.59 2.06
C LEU A 100 9.67 -16.92 1.90
N LYS A 101 9.34 -18.19 1.62
CA LYS A 101 7.96 -18.64 1.50
C LYS A 101 7.18 -18.44 2.80
N GLN A 102 7.73 -18.85 3.94
CA GLN A 102 7.10 -18.61 5.24
C GLN A 102 6.88 -17.12 5.50
N ALA A 103 7.90 -16.31 5.22
CA ALA A 103 7.82 -14.87 5.38
C ALA A 103 6.70 -14.25 4.53
N LEU A 104 6.53 -14.68 3.29
CA LEU A 104 5.42 -14.24 2.42
C LEU A 104 4.04 -14.66 2.93
N TYR A 105 3.90 -15.85 3.53
CA TYR A 105 2.64 -16.26 4.14
C TYR A 105 2.32 -15.44 5.39
N GLN A 106 3.30 -15.19 6.26
CA GLN A 106 3.14 -14.34 7.44
C GLN A 106 2.82 -12.88 7.04
N ALA A 107 3.48 -12.37 5.99
CA ALA A 107 3.18 -11.05 5.43
C ALA A 107 1.76 -10.97 4.86
N LYS A 108 1.26 -12.05 4.25
CA LYS A 108 -0.14 -12.12 3.79
C LYS A 108 -1.10 -12.01 4.96
N GLU A 109 -0.83 -12.66 6.09
CA GLU A 109 -1.67 -12.55 7.29
C GLU A 109 -1.70 -11.13 7.84
N GLY A 110 -0.53 -10.50 8.02
CA GLY A 110 -0.43 -9.10 8.44
C GLY A 110 -1.14 -8.13 7.49
N ARG A 111 -0.95 -8.32 6.18
CA ARG A 111 -1.64 -7.51 5.16
C ARG A 111 -3.15 -7.67 5.21
N ILE A 112 -3.67 -8.89 5.37
CA ILE A 112 -5.12 -9.14 5.47
C ILE A 112 -5.68 -8.52 6.75
N HIS A 113 -4.95 -8.60 7.86
CA HIS A 113 -5.32 -7.95 9.11
C HIS A 113 -5.51 -6.44 8.93
N ILE A 114 -4.49 -5.75 8.37
CA ILE A 114 -4.55 -4.30 8.09
C ILE A 114 -5.70 -3.98 7.11
N LEU A 115 -5.85 -4.75 6.03
CA LEU A 115 -6.94 -4.56 5.07
C LEU A 115 -8.32 -4.64 5.72
N ASN A 116 -8.54 -5.57 6.65
CA ASN A 116 -9.85 -5.70 7.29
C ASN A 116 -10.19 -4.47 8.15
N ILE A 117 -9.20 -3.90 8.84
CA ILE A 117 -9.38 -2.66 9.60
C ILE A 117 -9.66 -1.49 8.65
N MET A 118 -8.91 -1.40 7.55
CA MET A 118 -9.11 -0.37 6.53
C MET A 118 -10.49 -0.46 5.87
N GLU A 119 -10.97 -1.67 5.56
CA GLU A 119 -12.29 -1.88 4.99
C GLU A 119 -13.40 -1.45 5.95
N GLU A 120 -13.23 -1.67 7.26
CA GLU A 120 -14.17 -1.18 8.28
C GLU A 120 -14.21 0.35 8.29
N ALA A 121 -13.05 1.00 8.39
CA ALA A 121 -12.95 2.45 8.35
C ALA A 121 -13.51 3.05 7.05
N ALA A 122 -13.33 2.34 5.94
CA ALA A 122 -13.78 2.78 4.63
C ALA A 122 -15.30 2.77 4.44
N LYS A 123 -16.08 2.17 5.35
CA LYS A 123 -17.56 2.22 5.34
C LYS A 123 -18.08 3.60 5.73
N GLU A 124 -17.33 4.32 6.56
CA GLU A 124 -17.69 5.65 7.07
C GLU A 124 -17.27 6.78 6.11
N ILE A 125 -16.60 6.45 5.00
CA ILE A 125 -16.14 7.44 4.03
C ILE A 125 -17.33 7.97 3.21
N ILE A 126 -17.52 9.29 3.26
CA ILE A 126 -18.45 10.03 2.40
C ILE A 126 -17.64 10.89 1.44
N VAL A 127 -17.80 10.66 0.14
CA VAL A 127 -17.11 11.44 -0.90
C VAL A 127 -17.70 12.85 -0.94
N ASN A 128 -16.84 13.86 -0.81
CA ASN A 128 -17.24 15.25 -0.98
C ASN A 128 -17.14 15.64 -2.46
N GLU A 129 -18.26 15.54 -3.18
CA GLU A 129 -18.31 15.89 -4.61
C GLU A 129 -18.16 17.39 -4.89
N GLU A 130 -18.40 18.26 -3.90
CA GLU A 130 -18.35 19.72 -4.09
C GLU A 130 -16.94 20.24 -4.37
N VAL A 131 -15.92 19.55 -3.86
CA VAL A 131 -14.50 19.90 -4.01
C VAL A 131 -13.83 19.20 -5.18
N LEU A 132 -14.52 18.28 -5.86
CA LEU A 132 -13.97 17.55 -7.00
C LEU A 132 -14.06 18.39 -8.29
N PRO A 133 -13.13 18.19 -9.25
CA PRO A 133 -13.22 18.82 -10.56
C PRO A 133 -14.53 18.47 -11.27
N LYS A 134 -15.16 19.48 -11.89
CA LYS A 134 -16.42 19.31 -12.62
C LYS A 134 -16.18 19.31 -14.12
N LEU A 135 -16.93 18.47 -14.83
CA LEU A 135 -16.95 18.40 -16.28
C LEU A 135 -18.27 18.96 -16.79
N GLU A 136 -18.22 20.07 -17.53
CA GLU A 136 -19.37 20.59 -18.26
C GLU A 136 -19.30 20.16 -19.73
N LEU A 137 -20.38 19.56 -20.22
CA LEU A 137 -20.52 19.13 -21.60
C LEU A 137 -21.57 19.99 -22.28
N PHE A 138 -21.20 20.64 -23.37
CA PHE A 138 -22.13 21.40 -24.20
C PHE A 138 -21.95 21.03 -25.66
N SER A 139 -23.03 21.16 -26.42
CA SER A 139 -23.04 20.87 -27.86
C SER A 139 -22.71 22.12 -28.65
N VAL A 140 -21.89 21.95 -29.68
CA VAL A 140 -21.65 22.95 -30.72
C VAL A 140 -22.15 22.41 -32.05
N ASP A 141 -22.59 23.30 -32.93
CA ASP A 141 -22.94 22.93 -34.30
C ASP A 141 -21.69 22.35 -34.98
N PRO A 142 -21.75 21.12 -35.56
CA PRO A 142 -20.59 20.51 -36.20
C PRO A 142 -19.95 21.38 -37.28
N SER A 143 -20.72 22.24 -37.95
CA SER A 143 -20.21 23.18 -38.95
C SER A 143 -19.24 24.22 -38.38
N LYS A 144 -19.30 24.49 -37.07
CA LYS A 144 -18.48 25.47 -36.35
C LYS A 144 -17.26 24.88 -35.65
N ILE A 145 -16.95 23.59 -35.84
CA ILE A 145 -15.82 22.95 -35.15
C ILE A 145 -14.46 23.53 -35.62
N VAL A 146 -14.39 24.06 -36.83
CA VAL A 146 -13.17 24.67 -37.40
C VAL A 146 -12.99 26.15 -37.05
N ASP A 147 -14.04 26.80 -36.52
CA ASP A 147 -14.01 28.20 -36.08
C ASP A 147 -13.33 28.33 -34.71
#